data_AF-A0A540V405-F1
#
_entry.id   AF-A0A540V405-F1
#
_cell.length_a   1.000
_cell.length_b   1.000
_cell.length_c   1.000
_cell.angle_alpha   90.00
_cell.angle_beta   90.00
_cell.angle_gamma   90.00
#
_symmetry.space_group_name_H-M   'P 1'
#
loop_
_entity.id
_entity.type
_entity.pdbx_description
1 polymer ?
#
loop_
_entity_poly.entity_id
_entity_poly.type
_entity_poly.pdbx_seq_one_letter_code
_entity_poly.pdbx_strand_id
1 'polypeptide(L)' 'MEVTDVRLRRVQTDGRMRAIASITLDDEFVVHDIRVIDGNNGLFVAMPSKKTPDGEFRDIAHPINSKTRNKIQEVVLA' A
#
# COMPACT_ATOMS: atom_id res chain seq x y z
N MET A 1 -9.35 -9.43 10.55
CA MET A 1 -8.44 -8.78 9.59
C MET A 1 -7.14 -8.35 10.24
N GLU A 2 -6.21 -9.27 10.14
CA GLU A 2 -4.80 -9.20 10.44
C GLU A 2 -4.01 -9.18 9.13
N VAL A 3 -2.91 -8.43 9.10
CA VAL A 3 -1.91 -8.57 8.03
C VAL A 3 -0.96 -9.67 8.47
N THR A 4 -0.97 -10.78 7.76
CA THR A 4 -0.34 -12.05 8.15
C THR A 4 0.99 -12.28 7.44
N ASP A 5 1.16 -11.74 6.22
CA ASP A 5 2.42 -11.73 5.48
C ASP A 5 2.60 -10.38 4.78
N VAL A 6 3.86 -9.95 4.63
CA VAL A 6 4.26 -8.76 3.86
C VAL A 6 5.43 -9.13 2.97
N ARG A 7 5.24 -8.98 1.66
CA ARG A 7 6.29 -9.15 0.65
C ARG A 7 6.63 -7.81 0.06
N LEU A 8 7.86 -7.37 0.24
CA LEU A 8 8.32 -6.06 -0.19
C LEU A 8 9.46 -6.16 -1.20
N ARG A 9 9.36 -5.39 -2.27
CA ARG A 9 10.41 -5.19 -3.26
C ARG A 9 10.79 -3.72 -3.32
N ARG A 10 12.02 -3.42 -2.91
CA ARG A 10 12.58 -2.06 -3.01
C ARG A 10 12.68 -1.63 -4.48
N VAL A 11 12.45 -0.35 -4.72
CA VAL A 11 12.62 0.26 -6.03
C VAL A 11 13.73 1.30 -5.91
N GLN A 12 14.75 1.18 -6.76
CA GLN A 12 15.79 2.20 -6.89
C GLN A 12 15.36 3.17 -8.00
N THR A 13 14.84 4.32 -7.59
CA THR A 13 14.43 5.40 -8.49
C THR A 13 14.62 6.74 -7.78
N ASP A 14 14.88 7.79 -8.55
CA ASP A 14 14.94 9.18 -8.07
C ASP A 14 13.56 9.73 -7.70
N GLY A 15 12.48 9.01 -8.07
CA GLY A 15 11.12 9.38 -7.72
C GLY A 15 10.76 9.15 -6.24
N ARG A 16 9.52 9.52 -5.89
CA ARG A 16 8.99 9.36 -4.52
C ARG A 16 8.72 7.90 -4.12
N MET A 17 8.66 6.97 -5.06
CA MET A 17 8.36 5.57 -4.76
C MET A 17 9.62 4.85 -4.24
N ARG A 18 9.52 4.24 -3.06
CA ARG A 18 10.63 3.54 -2.40
C ARG A 18 10.51 2.02 -2.48
N ALA A 19 9.29 1.51 -2.51
CA ALA A 19 9.04 0.08 -2.64
C ALA A 19 7.64 -0.21 -3.19
N ILE A 20 7.48 -1.44 -3.68
CA ILE A 20 6.18 -2.06 -3.96
C ILE A 20 6.04 -3.24 -3.01
N ALA A 21 4.88 -3.36 -2.38
CA ALA A 21 4.54 -4.38 -1.42
C ALA A 21 3.30 -5.18 -1.86
N SER A 22 3.19 -6.39 -1.34
CA SER A 22 1.97 -7.18 -1.31
C SER A 22 1.73 -7.63 0.12
N ILE A 23 0.47 -7.62 0.55
CA ILE A 23 0.09 -8.08 1.90
C ILE A 23 -0.86 -9.25 1.80
N THR A 24 -0.75 -10.20 2.73
CA THR A 24 -1.75 -11.25 2.95
C THR A 24 -2.61 -10.87 4.15
N LEU A 25 -3.92 -11.00 4.00
CA LEU A 25 -4.93 -10.71 5.00
C LEU A 25 -5.48 -12.03 5.52
N ASP A 26 -5.44 -12.20 6.85
CA ASP A 26 -5.98 -13.37 7.57
C ASP A 26 -5.54 -14.73 6.96
N ASP A 27 -4.32 -14.85 6.41
CA ASP A 27 -3.80 -16.03 5.70
C ASP A 27 -4.61 -16.49 4.47
N GLU A 28 -5.55 -15.67 4.00
CA GLU A 28 -6.59 -16.08 3.05
C GLU A 28 -6.62 -15.22 1.78
N PHE A 29 -6.29 -13.93 1.88
CA PHE A 29 -6.48 -12.99 0.77
C PHE A 29 -5.27 -12.10 0.53
N VAL A 30 -4.80 -12.00 -0.71
CA VAL A 30 -3.62 -11.19 -1.05
C VAL A 30 -4.03 -9.91 -1.77
N VAL A 31 -3.45 -8.79 -1.37
CA VAL A 31 -3.52 -7.50 -2.06
C VAL A 31 -2.15 -7.14 -2.61
N HIS A 32 -2.05 -7.02 -3.94
CA HIS A 32 -0.83 -6.63 -4.65
C HIS A 32 -0.78 -5.12 -4.94
N ASP A 33 0.38 -4.64 -5.39
CA ASP A 33 0.61 -3.27 -5.87
C ASP A 33 0.37 -2.16 -4.83
N ILE A 34 0.58 -2.49 -3.56
CA ILE A 34 0.70 -1.49 -2.50
C ILE A 34 2.03 -0.77 -2.65
N ARG A 35 2.06 0.55 -2.52
CA ARG A 35 3.28 1.34 -2.75
C ARG A 35 3.74 2.00 -1.46
N VAL A 36 5.03 1.93 -1.18
CA VAL A 36 5.67 2.75 -0.15
C VAL A 36 6.20 4.02 -0.81
N ILE A 37 5.68 5.15 -0.37
CA ILE A 37 5.95 6.47 -0.97
C ILE A 37 6.61 7.35 0.08
N ASP A 38 7.66 8.05 -0.33
CA ASP A 38 8.32 9.11 0.41
C ASP A 38 7.61 10.44 0.11
N GLY A 39 6.75 10.84 1.05
CA GLY A 39 6.01 12.09 1.01
C GLY A 39 6.69 13.20 1.79
N ASN A 40 6.09 14.39 1.77
CA ASN A 40 6.64 15.56 2.48
C ASN A 40 6.71 15.36 4.02
N ASN A 41 5.87 14.48 4.56
CA ASN A 41 5.79 14.18 5.99
C ASN A 41 6.36 12.79 6.33
N GLY A 42 7.27 12.28 5.48
CA GLY A 42 7.89 10.96 5.63
C GLY A 42 7.20 9.86 4.82
N LEU A 43 7.58 8.62 5.12
CA LEU A 43 7.10 7.43 4.44
C LEU A 43 5.63 7.17 4.76
N PHE A 44 4.86 6.83 3.74
CA PHE A 44 3.48 6.38 3.89
C PHE A 44 3.14 5.28 2.88
N VAL A 45 2.04 4.57 3.14
CA VAL A 45 1.56 3.49 2.29
C VAL A 45 0.41 3.98 1.42
N ALA A 46 0.59 3.90 0.10
CA ALA A 46 -0.43 4.17 -0.90
C ALA A 46 -1.06 2.86 -1.37
N MET A 47 -2.39 2.85 -1.41
CA MET A 47 -3.16 1.69 -1.84
C MET A 47 -3.03 1.43 -3.35
N PRO A 48 -3.34 0.22 -3.83
CA PRO A 48 -3.36 -0.10 -5.25
C PRO A 48 -4.46 0.73 -5.91
N SER A 49 -4.13 1.42 -7.00
CA SER A 49 -5.06 2.32 -7.67
C SER A 49 -4.99 2.14 -9.18
N LYS A 50 -6.12 2.39 -9.85
CA LYS A 50 -6.26 2.31 -11.30
C LYS A 50 -6.78 3.64 -11.84
N LYS A 51 -6.25 4.04 -12.99
CA LYS A 51 -6.76 5.19 -13.73
C LYS A 51 -8.11 4.84 -14.36
N THR A 52 -9.14 5.61 -14.07
CA THR A 52 -10.48 5.50 -14.67
C THR A 52 -10.50 6.16 -16.06
N PRO A 53 -11.50 5.87 -16.92
CA PRO A 53 -11.57 6.42 -18.27
C PRO A 53 -11.65 7.97 -18.32
N ASP A 54 -12.19 8.59 -17.28
CA ASP A 54 -12.24 10.05 -17.07
C ASP A 54 -10.87 10.65 -16.67
N GLY A 55 -9.88 9.81 -16.39
CA GLY A 55 -8.52 10.20 -16.06
C GLY A 55 -8.22 10.30 -14.56
N GLU A 56 -9.21 10.11 -13.69
CA GLU A 56 -9.00 10.08 -12.25
C GLU A 56 -8.30 8.78 -11.81
N PHE A 57 -7.72 8.77 -10.60
CA PHE A 57 -7.23 7.54 -9.98
C PHE A 57 -8.14 7.15 -8.85
N ARG A 58 -8.56 5.88 -8.84
CA ARG A 58 -9.33 5.30 -7.74
C ARG A 58 -8.61 4.10 -7.17
N ASP A 59 -8.63 4.02 -5.85
CA ASP A 59 -8.11 2.86 -5.13
C ASP A 59 -8.98 1.64 -5.48
N ILE A 60 -8.31 0.57 -5.92
CA ILE A 60 -8.94 -0.73 -6.23
C ILE A 60 -9.28 -1.45 -4.92
N ALA A 61 -8.39 -1.35 -3.93
CA ALA A 61 -8.58 -1.91 -2.60
C ALA A 61 -8.15 -0.86 -1.58
N HIS A 62 -9.01 -0.55 -0.61
CA HIS A 62 -8.69 0.41 0.44
C HIS A 62 -9.41 0.07 1.74
N PRO A 63 -8.79 0.35 2.90
CA PRO A 63 -9.44 0.24 4.19
C PRO A 63 -10.55 1.30 4.31
N ILE A 64 -11.70 0.89 4.84
CA ILE A 64 -12.88 1.76 5.03
C ILE A 64 -12.65 2.80 6.14
N ASN A 65 -11.85 2.45 7.15
CA ASN A 65 -11.64 3.29 8.33
C ASN A 65 -10.14 3.50 8.65
N SER A 66 -9.86 4.56 9.41
CA SER A 66 -8.50 4.96 9.78
C SER A 66 -7.78 3.93 10.63
N LYS A 67 -8.48 3.18 11.48
CA LYS A 67 -7.87 2.13 12.32
C LYS A 67 -7.22 1.05 11.45
N THR A 68 -7.95 0.55 10.46
CA THR A 68 -7.43 -0.46 9.52
C THR A 68 -6.34 0.12 8.63
N ARG A 69 -6.47 1.39 8.21
CA ARG A 69 -5.42 2.10 7.47
C ARG A 69 -4.11 2.15 8.24
N ASN A 70 -4.15 2.58 9.49
CA ASN A 70 -2.97 2.69 10.34
C ASN A 70 -2.31 1.33 10.55
N LYS A 71 -3.11 0.28 10.80
CA LYS A 71 -2.62 -1.09 10.94
C LYS A 71 -1.84 -1.57 9.70
N ILE A 72 -2.37 -1.36 8.49
CA ILE A 72 -1.67 -1.72 7.26
C ILE A 72 -0.38 -0.90 7.12
N GLN A 73 -0.44 0.40 7.42
CA GLN A 73 0.72 1.26 7.33
C GLN A 73 1.85 0.86 8.29
N GLU A 74 1.53 0.60 9.55
CA GLU A 74 2.49 0.17 10.56
C GLU A 74 3.17 -1.14 10.16
N VAL A 75 2.39 -2.14 9.73
CA VAL A 75 2.93 -3.46 9.37
C VAL A 75 3.79 -3.42 8.10
N VAL A 76 3.45 -2.58 7.12
CA VAL A 76 4.24 -2.45 5.88
C VAL A 76 5.50 -1.60 6.05
N LEU A 77 5.52 -0.66 7.01
CA LEU A 77 6.66 0.24 7.26
C LEU A 77 7.60 -0.23 8.38
N ALA A 78 7.27 -1.31 9.09
CA ALA A 78 8.10 -1.93 10.11
C ALA A 78 9.41 -2.49 9.52
#